data_AF-A0A258TVK7-F1
#
_entry.id   AF-A0A258TVK7-F1
#
_cell.length_a   1.000
_cell.length_b   1.000
_cell.length_c   1.000
_cell.angle_alpha   90.00
_cell.angle_beta   90.00
_cell.angle_gamma   90.00
#
_symmetry.space_group_name_H-M   'P 1'
#
loop_
_entity.id
_entity.type
_entity.pdbx_description
1 polymer ?
#
loop_
_entity_poly.entity_id
_entity_poly.type
_entity_poly.pdbx_seq_one_letter_code
_entity_poly.pdbx_strand_id
1 'polypeptide(L)'
;MVFYWDGETLVLNILGKPSAKQDAIGKPYGHQLKVSVTAAPRAGRATDHMVRFLAAEFGVAASDIEVVFGRMNVNKQLRIKSPKRLPAVIAQREGV
;
A
#
# COMPACT_ATOMS: atom_id res chain seq x y z
N MET A 1 4.89 5.91 12.45
CA MET A 1 3.55 6.27 11.95
C MET A 1 3.23 5.46 10.70
N VAL A 2 2.04 4.86 10.63
CA VAL A 2 1.65 3.92 9.55
C VAL A 2 1.30 4.64 8.25
N PHE A 3 0.60 5.77 8.35
CA PHE A 3 0.27 6.66 7.24
C PHE A 3 0.13 8.09 7.74
N TYR A 4 0.17 9.04 6.82
CA TYR A 4 -0.15 10.44 7.08
C TYR A 4 -0.69 11.09 5.80
N TRP A 5 -1.36 12.22 5.94
CA TRP A 5 -1.83 13.03 4.81
C TRP A 5 -0.86 14.16 4.52
N ASP A 6 -0.55 14.34 3.24
CA ASP A 6 0.20 15.46 2.68
C ASP A 6 -0.72 16.18 1.68
N GLY A 7 -1.50 17.12 2.19
CA GLY A 7 -2.63 17.70 1.46
C GLY A 7 -3.64 16.63 1.06
N GLU A 8 -3.88 16.48 -0.25
CA GLU A 8 -4.77 15.46 -0.83
C GLU A 8 -4.09 14.11 -1.07
N THR A 9 -2.80 13.99 -0.73
CA THR A 9 -2.03 12.77 -0.95
C THR A 9 -1.94 11.96 0.34
N LEU A 10 -2.40 10.72 0.30
CA LEU A 10 -2.21 9.76 1.38
C LEU A 10 -0.84 9.10 1.25
N VAL A 11 0.02 9.29 2.24
CA VAL A 11 1.34 8.66 2.30
C VAL A 11 1.29 7.45 3.22
N LEU A 12 1.63 6.28 2.68
CA LEU A 12 1.50 4.98 3.35
C LEU A 12 2.84 4.27 3.45
N ASN A 13 3.21 3.86 4.67
CA ASN A 13 4.35 2.97 4.89
C ASN A 13 3.84 1.52 4.86
N ILE A 14 4.38 0.71 3.96
CA ILE A 14 3.94 -0.65 3.68
C ILE A 14 5.05 -1.64 3.97
N LEU A 15 4.67 -2.76 4.57
CA LEU A 15 5.45 -3.99 4.64
C LEU A 15 4.86 -5.01 3.67
N GLY A 16 5.44 -5.09 2.48
CA GLY A 16 5.03 -6.00 1.42
C GLY A 16 5.41 -7.44 1.74
N LYS A 17 4.45 -8.36 1.61
CA LYS A 17 4.63 -9.80 1.75
C LYS A 17 4.33 -10.46 0.40
N PRO A 18 5.35 -10.67 -0.45
CA PRO A 18 5.17 -11.37 -1.72
C PRO A 18 4.94 -12.86 -1.52
N SER A 19 4.52 -13.56 -2.58
CA SER A 19 4.22 -15.00 -2.56
C SER A 19 3.22 -15.41 -1.48
N ALA A 20 2.26 -14.55 -1.17
CA ALA A 20 1.19 -14.86 -0.23
C ALA A 20 0.13 -15.76 -0.88
N LYS A 21 -0.71 -16.40 -0.05
CA LYS A 21 -1.82 -17.24 -0.52
C LYS A 21 -2.90 -16.43 -1.26
N GLN A 22 -3.08 -15.17 -0.87
CA GLN A 22 -4.06 -14.25 -1.44
C GLN A 22 -3.58 -12.80 -1.32
N ASP A 23 -4.11 -11.94 -2.18
CA ASP A 23 -3.92 -10.50 -2.08
C ASP A 23 -4.77 -9.95 -0.93
N ALA A 24 -4.16 -9.21 0.00
CA ALA A 24 -4.88 -8.69 1.17
C ALA A 24 -4.15 -7.52 1.83
N ILE A 25 -4.93 -6.52 2.27
CA ILE A 25 -4.46 -5.52 3.22
C ILE A 25 -4.62 -6.09 4.64
N GLY A 26 -3.49 -6.35 5.29
CA GLY A 26 -3.44 -6.88 6.65
C GLY A 26 -3.47 -5.80 7.73
N LYS A 27 -3.30 -6.23 8.98
CA LYS A 27 -3.21 -5.32 10.12
C LYS A 27 -1.89 -4.54 10.12
N PRO A 28 -1.87 -3.34 10.73
CA PRO A 28 -0.62 -2.64 11.01
C PRO A 28 0.36 -3.49 11.81
N TYR A 29 1.64 -3.31 11.54
CA TYR A 29 2.75 -3.92 12.25
C TYR A 29 3.80 -2.84 12.51
N GLY A 30 3.93 -2.44 13.78
CA GLY A 30 4.73 -1.27 14.15
C GLY A 30 4.26 -0.04 13.39
N HIS A 31 5.14 0.53 12.57
CA HIS A 31 4.89 1.76 11.80
C HIS A 31 4.53 1.49 10.34
N GLN A 32 4.10 0.28 10.01
CA GLN A 32 3.83 -0.13 8.62
C GLN A 32 2.53 -0.90 8.50
N LEU A 33 1.89 -0.82 7.34
CA LEU A 33 0.74 -1.61 6.97
C LEU A 33 1.19 -2.88 6.24
N LYS A 34 0.82 -4.06 6.73
CA LYS A 34 1.13 -5.31 6.02
C LYS A 34 0.28 -5.42 4.78
N VAL A 35 0.90 -5.61 3.63
CA VAL A 35 0.20 -5.86 2.36
C VAL A 35 0.72 -7.16 1.79
N SER A 36 -0.16 -8.14 1.66
CA SER A 36 0.15 -9.45 1.09
C SER A 36 -0.22 -9.44 -0.37
N VAL A 37 0.68 -9.95 -1.22
CA VAL A 37 0.41 -10.16 -2.64
C VAL A 37 0.85 -11.55 -3.07
N THR A 38 0.07 -12.14 -3.97
CA THR A 38 0.32 -13.45 -4.58
C THR A 38 1.52 -13.45 -5.52
N ALA A 39 1.83 -12.28 -6.10
CA ALA A 39 2.95 -12.11 -7.00
C ALA A 39 4.30 -12.43 -6.33
N ALA A 40 5.13 -13.20 -7.02
CA ALA A 40 6.48 -13.55 -6.58
C ALA A 40 7.44 -12.34 -6.65
N PRO A 41 8.47 -12.27 -5.79
CA PRO A 41 9.43 -11.17 -5.75
C PRO A 41 10.48 -11.28 -6.86
N ARG A 42 10.04 -11.31 -8.12
CA ARG A 42 10.91 -11.40 -9.31
C ARG A 42 10.84 -10.13 -10.13
N ALA A 43 11.98 -9.46 -10.31
CA ALA A 43 12.14 -8.30 -11.20
C ALA A 43 11.09 -7.19 -11.00
N GLY A 44 10.72 -6.89 -9.74
CA GLY A 44 9.76 -5.82 -9.43
C GLY A 44 8.28 -6.16 -9.66
N ARG A 45 7.93 -7.35 -10.17
CA ARG A 45 6.54 -7.76 -10.41
C ARG A 45 5.66 -7.74 -9.16
N ALA A 46 6.21 -8.11 -8.01
CA ALA A 46 5.47 -8.01 -6.74
C ALA A 46 5.07 -6.56 -6.42
N THR A 47 5.91 -5.59 -6.74
CA THR A 47 5.61 -4.17 -6.51
C THR A 47 4.54 -3.67 -7.48
N ASP A 48 4.65 -4.01 -8.76
CA ASP A 48 3.64 -3.63 -9.77
C ASP A 48 2.26 -4.22 -9.44
N HIS A 49 2.22 -5.50 -9.09
CA HIS A 49 1.00 -6.18 -8.65
C HIS A 49 0.41 -5.53 -7.39
N MET A 50 1.25 -5.20 -6.42
CA MET A 50 0.82 -4.52 -5.19
C MET A 50 0.25 -3.13 -5.48
N VAL A 51 0.87 -2.35 -6.38
CA VAL A 51 0.35 -1.04 -6.78
C VAL A 51 -1.02 -1.18 -7.43
N ARG A 52 -1.21 -2.15 -8.33
CA ARG A 52 -2.50 -2.42 -8.97
C ARG A 52 -3.57 -2.86 -7.98
N PHE A 53 -3.21 -3.75 -7.05
CA PHE A 53 -4.09 -4.19 -5.98
C PHE A 53 -4.55 -3.01 -5.11
N LEU A 54 -3.61 -2.16 -4.66
CA LEU A 54 -3.93 -1.00 -3.84
C LEU A 54 -4.74 0.04 -4.64
N ALA A 55 -4.43 0.28 -5.91
CA ALA A 55 -5.20 1.19 -6.75
C ALA A 55 -6.69 0.82 -6.78
N ALA A 56 -7.00 -0.47 -6.91
CA ALA A 56 -8.37 -0.96 -6.82
C ALA A 56 -8.99 -0.69 -5.44
N GLU A 57 -8.30 -1.02 -4.35
CA GLU A 57 -8.80 -0.83 -2.98
C GLU A 57 -9.07 0.65 -2.65
N PHE A 58 -8.20 1.56 -3.08
CA PHE A 58 -8.33 2.99 -2.87
C PHE A 58 -9.20 3.71 -3.91
N GLY A 59 -9.62 3.00 -4.97
CA GLY A 59 -10.44 3.58 -6.04
C GLY A 59 -9.73 4.65 -6.87
N VAL A 60 -8.43 4.50 -7.09
CA VAL A 60 -7.59 5.42 -7.89
C VAL A 60 -6.97 4.69 -9.08
N ALA A 61 -6.37 5.41 -10.03
CA ALA A 61 -5.57 4.76 -11.06
C ALA A 61 -4.22 4.31 -10.49
N ALA A 62 -3.61 3.28 -11.07
CA ALA A 62 -2.26 2.87 -10.70
C ALA A 62 -1.22 4.00 -10.92
N SER A 63 -1.47 4.90 -11.88
CA SER A 63 -0.66 6.09 -12.13
C SER A 63 -0.75 7.15 -11.04
N ASP A 64 -1.81 7.14 -10.22
CA ASP A 64 -1.97 8.02 -9.06
C ASP A 64 -1.25 7.50 -7.81
N ILE A 65 -0.66 6.30 -7.92
CA ILE A 65 0.15 5.68 -6.87
C ILE A 65 1.62 5.74 -7.25
N GLU A 66 2.38 6.51 -6.47
CA GLU A 66 3.82 6.62 -6.62
C GLU A 66 4.53 5.79 -5.56
N VAL A 67 5.52 5.00 -5.98
CA VAL A 67 6.42 4.27 -5.08
C VAL A 67 7.63 5.16 -4.77
N VAL A 68 7.60 5.85 -3.64
CA VAL A 68 8.66 6.79 -3.23
C VAL A 68 9.97 6.07 -2.94
N PHE A 69 9.91 4.94 -2.25
CA PHE A 69 11.07 4.10 -1.99
C PHE A 69 10.73 2.62 -1.87
N GLY A 70 11.76 1.78 -1.97
CA GLY A 70 11.65 0.35 -1.66
C GLY A 70 11.18 -0.51 -2.82
N ARG A 71 11.36 -0.09 -4.07
CA ARG A 71 10.91 -0.87 -5.25
C ARG A 71 11.43 -2.32 -5.25
N MET A 72 12.63 -2.54 -4.72
CA MET A 72 13.25 -3.86 -4.54
C MET A 72 13.20 -4.40 -3.09
N ASN A 73 12.65 -3.65 -2.13
CA ASN A 73 12.56 -4.03 -0.72
C ASN A 73 11.10 -4.36 -0.34
N VAL A 74 10.90 -5.17 0.69
CA VAL A 74 9.58 -5.41 1.31
C VAL A 74 9.07 -4.15 2.00
N ASN A 75 9.97 -3.32 2.52
CA ASN A 75 9.63 -2.02 3.10
C ASN A 75 9.47 -1.00 1.98
N LYS A 76 8.29 -0.40 1.88
CA LYS A 76 7.93 0.54 0.81
C LYS A 76 7.21 1.75 1.40
N GLN A 77 7.34 2.89 0.75
CA GLN A 77 6.43 4.02 0.97
C GLN A 77 5.74 4.36 -0.33
N LEU A 78 4.41 4.46 -0.25
CA LEU A 78 3.56 4.82 -1.36
C LEU A 78 2.92 6.18 -1.10
N ARG A 79 2.74 6.95 -2.17
CA ARG A 79 1.94 8.17 -2.18
C ARG A 79 0.74 7.91 -3.07
N ILE A 80 -0.46 8.06 -2.53
CA ILE A 80 -1.72 7.83 -3.23
C ILE A 80 -2.42 9.17 -3.35
N LYS A 81 -2.57 9.67 -4.58
CA LYS A 81 -3.23 10.96 -4.82
C LYS A 81 -4.75 10.81 -4.78
N SER A 82 -5.42 11.66 -4.00
CA SER A 82 -6.88 11.79 -3.90
C SER A 82 -7.61 10.43 -3.84
N PRO A 83 -7.31 9.56 -2.84
CA PRO A 83 -7.95 8.26 -2.72
C PRO A 83 -9.46 8.42 -2.57
N LYS A 84 -10.22 7.78 -3.45
CA LYS A 84 -11.70 7.85 -3.46
C LYS A 84 -12.35 6.91 -2.46
N ARG A 85 -11.60 5.89 -2.02
CA ARG A 85 -12.01 4.91 -1.02
C ARG A 85 -10.89 4.72 -0.02
N LEU A 86 -11.25 4.54 1.24
CA LEU A 86 -10.31 4.17 2.31
C LEU A 86 -10.70 2.79 2.83
N PRO A 87 -9.82 1.78 2.73
CA PRO A 87 -10.08 0.49 3.33
C PRO A 87 -10.27 0.63 4.84
N ALA A 88 -11.13 -0.19 5.43
CA ALA A 88 -11.54 -0.07 6.83
C ALA A 88 -10.37 -0.06 7.83
N VAL A 89 -9.24 -0.68 7.48
CA VAL A 89 -8.02 -0.70 8.30
C VAL A 89 -7.34 0.67 8.43
N ILE A 90 -7.53 1.56 7.46
CA ILE A 90 -7.03 2.94 7.49
C ILE A 90 -8.08 3.86 8.11
N ALA A 91 -9.34 3.73 7.69
CA ALA A 91 -10.45 4.54 8.22
C ALA A 91 -10.61 4.42 9.74
N GLN A 92 -10.41 3.23 10.32
CA GLN A 92 -10.48 3.02 11.78
C GLN A 92 -9.37 3.73 12.57
N ARG A 93 -8.35 4.28 11.91
CA ARG A 93 -7.20 4.93 12.55
C ARG A 93 -7.20 6.45 12.41
N GLU A 94 -8.12 7.03 11.63
CA GLU A 94 -8.27 8.49 11.51
C GLU A 94 -9.02 9.13 12.69
N GLY A 95 -9.40 8.34 13.71
CA GLY A 95 -10.20 8.78 14.86
C GLY A 95 -9.53 8.67 16.22
N VAL A 96 -8.19 8.82 16.32
CA VAL A 96 -7.48 8.84 17.61
C VAL A 96 -6.55 10.03 17.72
#